data_AF-D3PP85-F1
#
_entry.id   AF-D3PP85-F1
#
_cell.length_a   1.000
_cell.length_b   1.000
_cell.length_c   1.000
_cell.angle_alpha   90.00
_cell.angle_beta   90.00
_cell.angle_gamma   90.00
#
_symmetry.space_group_name_H-M   'P 1'
#
loop_
_entity.id
_entity.type
_entity.pdbx_description
1 polymer ?
#
loop_
_entity_poly.entity_id
_entity_poly.type
_entity_poly.pdbx_seq_one_letter_code
_entity_poly.pdbx_strand_id
1 'polypeptide(L)' 'MSTVRWSALEAALPLNELPAFHRAFLKLHRPELAVETLPLRRVQQYVSQTLHLLAQAGKARAVEGDFELEADCIPPPYRP' A
#
# COMPACT_ATOMS: atom_id res chain seq x y z
N MET A 1 10.34 14.69 6.31
CA MET A 1 9.91 13.40 5.76
C MET A 1 8.64 13.64 5.00
N SER A 2 8.65 13.50 3.67
CA SER A 2 7.46 13.70 2.85
C SER A 2 6.53 12.50 3.05
N THR A 3 5.33 12.76 3.58
CA THR A 3 4.27 11.76 3.66
C THR A 3 3.34 11.92 2.46
N VAL A 4 2.71 10.82 2.06
CA VAL A 4 1.85 10.76 0.88
C VAL A 4 0.58 10.03 1.25
N ARG A 5 -0.56 10.56 0.80
CA ARG A 5 -1.86 9.91 0.99
C ARG A 5 -1.99 8.68 0.11
N TRP A 6 -2.45 7.58 0.69
CA TRP A 6 -2.68 6.32 -0.01
C TRP A 6 -3.68 6.49 -1.14
N SER A 7 -4.82 7.15 -0.89
CA SER A 7 -5.80 7.47 -1.93
C SER A 7 -5.23 8.32 -3.07
N ALA A 8 -4.29 9.23 -2.77
CA ALA A 8 -3.64 10.04 -3.79
C ALA A 8 -2.70 9.21 -4.68
N LEU A 9 -2.00 8.23 -4.10
CA LEU A 9 -1.20 7.27 -4.88
C LEU A 9 -2.09 6.42 -5.79
N GLU A 10 -3.19 5.90 -5.26
CA GLU A 10 -4.14 5.13 -6.07
C GLU A 10 -4.77 5.98 -7.19
N ALA A 11 -5.13 7.22 -6.91
CA ALA A 11 -5.72 8.13 -7.89
C ALA A 11 -4.74 8.58 -8.98
N ALA A 12 -3.44 8.60 -8.70
CA ALA A 12 -2.40 8.92 -9.68
C ALA A 12 -2.14 7.77 -10.66
N LEU A 13 -2.56 6.55 -10.34
CA LEU A 13 -2.30 5.36 -11.15
C LEU A 13 -3.46 5.04 -12.10
N PRO A 14 -3.17 4.57 -13.32
CA PRO A 14 -4.16 3.94 -14.18
C PRO A 14 -4.85 2.74 -13.47
N LEU A 15 -6.16 2.58 -13.67
CA LEU A 15 -6.95 1.53 -13.00
C LEU A 15 -6.40 0.10 -13.23
N ASN A 16 -5.81 -0.15 -14.41
CA ASN A 16 -5.18 -1.43 -14.74
C ASN A 16 -3.86 -1.68 -14.01
N GLU A 17 -3.22 -0.63 -13.46
CA GLU A 17 -1.97 -0.73 -12.70
C GLU A 17 -2.20 -0.89 -11.19
N LEU A 18 -3.38 -0.54 -10.67
CA LEU A 18 -3.72 -0.69 -9.24
C LEU A 18 -3.44 -2.11 -8.69
N PRO A 19 -3.82 -3.21 -9.38
CA PRO A 19 -3.51 -4.55 -8.90
C PRO A 19 -2.01 -4.86 -8.82
N ALA A 20 -1.19 -4.26 -9.68
CA ALA A 20 0.26 -4.42 -9.67
C ALA A 20 0.87 -3.62 -8.51
N PHE A 21 0.40 -2.39 -8.31
CA PHE A 21 0.77 -1.55 -7.18
C PHE A 21 0.48 -2.22 -5.83
N HIS A 22 -0.74 -2.72 -5.61
CA HIS A 22 -1.11 -3.42 -4.37
C HIS A 22 -0.24 -4.65 -4.12
N ARG A 23 0.07 -5.42 -5.16
CA ARG A 23 0.97 -6.58 -5.02
C ARG A 23 2.40 -6.15 -4.71
N ALA A 24 2.92 -5.12 -5.36
CA ALA A 24 4.25 -4.59 -5.05
C ALA A 24 4.33 -4.07 -3.61
N PHE A 25 3.28 -3.40 -3.13
CA PHE A 25 3.16 -2.96 -1.74
C PHE A 25 3.19 -4.14 -0.76
N LEU A 26 2.45 -5.21 -1.04
CA LEU A 26 2.50 -6.41 -0.21
C LEU A 26 3.84 -7.15 -0.31
N LYS A 27 4.51 -7.19 -1.47
CA LYS A 27 5.86 -7.79 -1.58
C LYS A 27 6.87 -7.07 -0.70
N LEU A 28 6.75 -5.74 -0.56
CA LEU A 28 7.63 -4.94 0.29
C LEU A 28 7.40 -5.21 1.79
N HIS A 29 6.14 -5.28 2.23
CA HIS A 29 5.80 -5.34 3.66
C HIS A 29 5.48 -6.74 4.19
N ARG A 30 5.18 -7.68 3.29
CA ARG A 30 4.81 -9.08 3.57
C ARG A 30 5.42 -10.02 2.53
N PRO A 31 6.76 -10.10 2.42
CA PRO A 31 7.46 -10.90 1.41
C PRO A 31 7.12 -12.41 1.49
N GLU A 32 6.63 -12.89 2.64
CA GLU A 32 6.17 -14.26 2.85
C GLU A 32 4.86 -14.60 2.12
N LEU A 33 4.08 -13.60 1.69
CA LEU A 33 2.85 -13.83 0.94
C LEU A 33 3.14 -14.11 -0.54
N ALA A 34 2.55 -15.20 -1.05
CA ALA A 34 2.54 -15.50 -2.49
C ALA A 34 1.55 -14.61 -3.26
N VAL A 35 1.74 -13.28 -3.23
CA VAL A 35 0.74 -12.29 -3.69
C VAL A 35 0.38 -12.39 -5.18
N GLU A 36 1.23 -13.02 -5.98
CA GLU A 36 1.00 -13.25 -7.40
C GLU A 36 -0.07 -14.32 -7.65
N THR A 37 -0.21 -15.28 -6.73
CA THR A 37 -1.21 -16.36 -6.82
C THR A 37 -2.51 -16.01 -6.11
N LEU A 38 -2.52 -14.94 -5.30
CA LEU A 38 -3.69 -14.54 -4.54
C LEU A 38 -4.75 -13.87 -5.42
N PRO A 39 -6.04 -14.17 -5.19
CA PRO A 39 -7.14 -13.46 -5.83
C PRO A 39 -7.17 -12.00 -5.37
N LEU A 40 -7.59 -11.08 -6.24
CA LEU A 40 -7.56 -9.64 -6.00
C LEU A 40 -8.28 -9.22 -4.71
N ARG A 41 -9.41 -9.85 -4.39
CA ARG A 41 -10.12 -9.59 -3.13
C ARG A 41 -9.25 -9.85 -1.90
N ARG A 42 -8.42 -10.90 -1.92
CA ARG A 42 -7.48 -11.19 -0.82
C ARG A 42 -6.34 -10.18 -0.78
N VAL A 43 -5.82 -9.79 -1.94
CA VAL A 43 -4.79 -8.73 -2.04
C VAL A 43 -5.30 -7.45 -1.38
N GLN A 44 -6.50 -6.98 -1.70
CA GLN A 44 -7.10 -5.79 -1.10
C GLN A 44 -7.26 -5.93 0.42
N GLN A 45 -7.75 -7.08 0.91
CA GLN A 45 -7.84 -7.34 2.35
C GLN A 45 -6.48 -7.25 3.06
N TYR A 46 -5.42 -7.78 2.45
CA TYR A 46 -4.08 -7.71 3.01
C TYR A 46 -3.48 -6.31 2.93
N VAL A 47 -3.79 -5.53 1.89
CA VAL A 47 -3.37 -4.13 1.78
C VAL A 47 -3.95 -3.33 2.95
N SER A 48 -5.26 -3.39 3.18
CA SER A 48 -5.90 -2.69 4.30
C SER A 48 -5.29 -3.11 5.65
N GLN A 49 -5.12 -4.41 5.88
CA GLN A 49 -4.47 -4.90 7.10
C GLN A 49 -3.04 -4.36 7.26
N THR A 50 -2.27 -4.30 6.17
CA THR A 50 -0.88 -3.79 6.18
C THR A 50 -0.85 -2.31 6.48
N LEU A 51 -1.76 -1.51 5.91
CA LEU A 51 -1.89 -0.09 6.22
C LEU A 51 -2.17 0.16 7.71
N HIS A 52 -3.07 -0.62 8.31
CA HIS A 52 -3.33 -0.56 9.74
C HIS A 52 -2.10 -0.96 10.57
N LEU A 53 -1.36 -2.01 10.18
CA LEU A 53 -0.14 -2.41 10.87
C LEU A 53 0.95 -1.34 10.80
N LEU A 54 1.13 -0.70 9.63
CA LEU A 54 2.06 0.41 9.49
C LEU A 54 1.67 1.60 10.35
N ALA A 55 0.37 1.88 10.47
CA ALA A 55 -0.13 2.93 11.35
C ALA A 55 0.14 2.61 12.83
N GLN A 56 -0.06 1.37 13.26
CA GLN A 56 0.28 0.91 14.61
C GLN A 56 1.80 0.98 14.88
N ALA A 57 2.63 0.73 13.87
CA ALA A 57 4.08 0.82 13.95
C ALA A 57 4.62 2.27 13.86
N GLY A 58 3.74 3.28 13.71
CA GLY A 58 4.12 4.69 13.57
C GLY A 58 4.71 5.07 12.21
N LYS A 59 4.67 4.18 11.21
CA LYS A 59 5.18 4.39 9.84
C LYS A 59 4.13 4.93 8.87
N ALA A 60 2.89 4.96 9.32
CA ALA A 60 1.76 5.58 8.64
C ALA A 60 0.86 6.27 9.67
N ARG A 61 -0.05 7.11 9.19
CA ARG A 61 -1.06 7.77 10.01
C ARG A 61 -2.43 7.61 9.36
N ALA A 62 -3.41 7.13 10.13
CA ALA A 62 -4.80 7.15 9.68
C ALA A 62 -5.35 8.58 9.74
N VAL A 63 -5.91 9.08 8.63
CA VAL A 63 -6.44 10.45 8.51
C VAL A 63 -7.75 10.39 7.73
N GLU A 64 -8.87 10.78 8.35
CA GLU A 64 -10.18 10.97 7.66
C GLU A 64 -10.67 9.75 6.83
N GLY A 65 -10.34 8.53 7.25
CA GLY A 65 -10.69 7.31 6.52
C GLY A 65 -9.68 6.88 5.45
N ASP A 66 -8.55 7.56 5.37
CA ASP A 66 -7.40 7.26 4.51
C ASP A 66 -6.12 7.04 5.35
N PHE A 67 -4.99 6.81 4.68
CA PHE A 67 -3.67 6.67 5.30
C PHE A 67 -2.65 7.61 4.67
N GLU A 68 -1.88 8.29 5.50
CA GLU A 68 -0.66 8.99 5.11
C GLU A 68 0.54 8.11 5.42
N LEU A 69 1.31 7.74 4.40
CA LEU A 69 2.48 6.88 4.53
C LEU A 69 3.76 7.70 4.35
N GLU A 70 4.81 7.32 5.08
CA GLU A 70 6.16 7.75 4.73
C GLU A 70 6.56 7.20 3.35
N ALA A 71 7.30 7.99 2.57
CA ALA A 71 7.74 7.60 1.23
C ALA A 71 8.48 6.24 1.20
N ASP A 72 9.23 5.90 2.26
CA ASP A 72 9.94 4.62 2.36
C ASP A 72 9.03 3.40 2.50
N CYS A 73 7.78 3.60 2.92
CA CYS A 73 6.77 2.56 2.94
C CYS A 73 6.09 2.32 1.59
N ILE A 74 6.41 3.12 0.56
CA ILE A 74 5.89 2.97 -0.79
C ILE A 74 6.91 2.18 -1.63
N PRO A 75 6.48 1.20 -2.45
CA PRO A 75 7.41 0.46 -3.29
C PRO A 75 8.16 1.40 -4.26
N PRO A 76 9.45 1.16 -4.53
CA PRO A 76 10.28 2.05 -5.35
C PRO A 76 9.68 2.50 -6.69
N PRO A 77 9.02 1.63 -7.51
CA PRO A 77 8.47 2.07 -8.79
C PRO A 77 7.26 3.01 -8.67
N TYR A 78 6.69 3.17 -7.47
CA TYR A 78 5.50 3.98 -7.20
C TYR A 78 5.76 5.10 -6.20
N ARG A 79 7.02 5.32 -5.80
CA ARG A 79 7.38 6.45 -4.94
C ARG A 79 7.25 7.76 -5.73
N PRO A 80 6.60 8.79 -5.16
CA PRO A 80 6.58 10.12 -5.76
C PRO A 80 7.92 10.86 -5.59
#